data_AF-A0A381XBW5-F1
#
_entry.id   AF-A0A381XBW5-F1
#
_cell.length_a   1.000
_cell.length_b   1.000
_cell.length_c   1.000
_cell.angle_alpha   90.00
_cell.angle_beta   90.00
_cell.angle_gamma   90.00
#
_symmetry.space_group_name_H-M   'P 1'
#
loop_
_entity.id
_entity.type
_entity.pdbx_description
1 polymer ?
#
loop_
_entity_poly.entity_id
_entity_poly.type
_entity_poly.pdbx_seq_one_letter_code
_entity_poly.pdbx_strand_id
1 'polypeptide(L)'
;MNQPEFENLLQTLHTRDLTDAELAKLEHWLAANPDEQDAWAALDHLLVALPDAPVATNFTAGVLDKVRRAEATRQALGQAWWRKLLAPQFRPIQIAAAAALAMVIGGVGYQSHLISNRAEMAASLHEVATIAEMVPGLLSDFEAIEAIEQADPIDEELWAALK
;
A
#
# COMPACT_ATOMS: atom_id res chain seq x y z
N MET A 1 9.01 20.63 29.57
CA MET A 1 9.77 21.70 28.89
C MET A 1 9.85 22.87 29.85
N ASN A 2 10.99 23.55 29.93
CA ASN A 2 11.21 24.68 30.84
C ASN A 2 11.09 26.02 30.10
N GLN A 3 10.83 27.13 30.82
CA GLN A 3 10.75 28.49 30.24
C GLN A 3 11.87 28.85 29.23
N PRO A 4 13.17 28.59 29.51
CA PRO A 4 14.23 28.94 28.56
C PRO A 4 14.19 28.12 27.25
N GLU A 5 13.64 26.90 27.29
CA GLU A 5 13.46 26.09 26.08
C GLU A 5 12.30 26.64 25.22
N PHE A 6 11.25 27.13 25.87
CA PHE A 6 10.14 27.82 25.18
C PHE A 6 10.62 29.08 24.45
N GLU A 7 11.36 29.95 25.14
CA GLU A 7 11.93 31.17 24.53
C GLU A 7 12.85 30.85 23.34
N ASN A 8 13.61 29.75 23.43
CA ASN A 8 14.45 29.29 22.32
C ASN A 8 13.61 28.87 21.09
N LEU A 9 12.47 28.20 21.31
CA LEU A 9 11.55 27.86 20.22
C LEU A 9 10.93 29.12 19.59
N LEU A 10 10.60 30.14 20.39
CA LEU A 10 10.12 31.43 19.87
C LEU A 10 11.19 32.16 19.04
N GLN A 11 12.45 32.14 19.49
CA GLN A 11 13.56 32.68 18.70
C GLN A 11 13.80 31.89 17.41
N THR A 12 13.61 30.57 17.47
CA THR A 12 13.73 29.71 16.29
C THR A 12 12.68 30.08 15.24
N LEU A 13 11.44 30.34 15.65
CA LEU A 13 10.36 30.79 14.75
C LEU A 13 10.71 32.06 13.96
N HIS A 14 11.50 32.96 14.54
CA HIS A 14 11.97 34.16 13.82
C HIS A 14 13.00 33.86 12.73
N THR A 15 13.70 32.74 12.82
CA THR A 15 14.81 32.39 11.92
C THR A 15 14.42 31.31 10.92
N ARG A 16 13.61 30.33 11.33
CA ARG A 16 13.14 29.22 10.51
C ARG A 16 11.79 28.71 11.01
N ASP A 17 11.08 28.00 10.14
CA ASP A 17 9.89 27.26 10.56
C ASP A 17 10.25 26.18 11.60
N LEU A 18 9.35 25.98 12.57
CA LEU A 18 9.43 24.88 13.53
C LEU A 18 9.17 23.55 12.82
N THR A 19 9.88 22.51 13.25
CA THR A 19 9.57 21.14 12.86
C THR A 19 8.34 20.63 13.61
N ASP A 20 7.64 19.64 13.06
CA ASP A 20 6.44 19.05 13.71
C ASP A 20 6.70 18.59 15.14
N ALA A 21 7.90 18.06 15.42
CA ALA A 21 8.31 17.62 16.75
C ALA A 21 8.52 18.79 17.73
N GLU A 22 8.99 19.94 17.24
CA GLU A 22 9.16 21.14 18.05
C GLU A 22 7.81 21.82 18.31
N LEU A 23 6.92 21.82 17.31
CA LEU A 23 5.55 22.32 17.43
C LEU A 23 4.75 21.51 18.44
N ALA A 24 4.80 20.18 18.39
CA ALA A 24 4.15 19.32 19.38
C ALA A 24 4.65 19.55 20.80
N LYS A 25 5.94 19.87 20.99
CA LYS A 25 6.49 20.24 22.30
C LYS A 25 5.96 21.58 22.80
N LEU A 26 5.85 22.55 21.91
CA LEU A 26 5.29 23.87 22.21
C LEU A 26 3.82 23.77 22.60
N GLU A 27 3.01 23.05 21.81
CA GLU A 27 1.59 22.80 22.10
C GLU A 27 1.40 22.07 23.43
N HIS A 28 2.20 21.03 23.70
CA HIS A 28 2.13 20.29 24.96
C HIS A 28 2.47 21.16 26.17
N TRP A 29 3.49 22.02 26.03
CA TRP A 29 3.86 22.95 27.10
C TRP A 29 2.80 24.02 27.31
N LEU A 30 2.25 24.58 26.23
CA LEU A 30 1.20 25.59 26.32
C LEU A 30 -0.06 24.98 26.97
N ALA A 31 -0.41 23.74 26.65
CA ALA A 31 -1.51 23.00 27.30
C ALA A 31 -1.28 22.80 28.81
N ALA A 32 -0.03 22.71 29.24
CA ALA A 32 0.34 22.57 30.65
C ALA A 32 0.42 23.91 31.41
N ASN A 33 0.37 25.06 30.72
CA ASN A 33 0.51 26.40 31.30
C ASN A 33 -0.67 27.30 30.89
N PRO A 34 -1.83 27.21 31.58
CA PRO A 34 -3.02 27.97 31.22
C PRO A 34 -2.83 29.49 31.36
N ASP A 35 -2.02 29.96 32.32
CA ASP A 35 -1.74 31.38 32.50
C ASP A 35 -1.06 32.00 31.25
N GLU A 36 -0.18 31.23 30.60
CA GLU A 36 0.45 31.64 29.34
C GLU A 36 -0.59 31.67 28.22
N GLN A 37 -1.45 30.65 28.10
CA GLN A 37 -2.54 30.66 27.11
C GLN A 37 -3.44 31.88 27.24
N ASP A 38 -3.80 32.25 28.47
CA ASP A 38 -4.62 33.43 28.74
C ASP A 38 -3.91 34.72 28.33
N ALA A 39 -2.59 34.80 28.51
CA ALA A 39 -1.78 35.92 28.02
C ALA A 39 -1.78 36.00 26.49
N TRP A 40 -1.66 34.87 25.79
CA TRP A 40 -1.77 34.81 24.32
C TRP A 40 -3.17 35.19 23.82
N ALA A 41 -4.23 34.76 24.53
CA ALA A 41 -5.61 35.14 24.20
C ALA A 41 -5.86 36.64 24.40
N ALA A 42 -5.31 37.22 25.47
CA ALA A 42 -5.37 38.67 25.70
C ALA A 42 -4.65 39.46 24.60
N LEU A 43 -3.51 38.95 24.12
CA LEU A 43 -2.80 39.54 22.98
C LEU A 43 -3.64 39.47 21.71
N ASP A 44 -4.29 38.35 21.43
CA ASP A 44 -5.16 38.20 20.26
C ASP A 44 -6.31 39.22 20.27
N HIS A 45 -6.94 39.43 21.44
CA HIS A 45 -7.95 40.47 21.60
C HIS A 45 -7.42 41.88 21.31
N LEU A 46 -6.18 42.19 21.70
CA LEU A 46 -5.55 43.46 21.37
C LEU A 46 -5.27 43.58 19.87
N LEU A 47 -4.84 42.50 19.21
CA LEU A 47 -4.61 42.45 17.77
C LEU A 47 -5.89 42.68 16.97
N VAL A 48 -7.00 42.10 17.41
CA VAL A 48 -8.32 42.33 16.81
C VAL A 48 -8.80 43.78 16.99
N ALA A 49 -8.41 44.42 18.09
CA ALA A 49 -8.75 45.82 18.35
C ALA A 49 -7.91 46.83 17.55
N LEU A 50 -6.88 46.39 16.82
CA LEU A 50 -6.09 47.28 15.98
C LEU A 50 -6.95 47.80 14.80
N PRO A 51 -6.78 49.07 14.40
CA PRO A 51 -7.47 49.62 13.25
C PRO A 51 -7.03 48.92 11.96
N ASP A 52 -7.97 48.71 11.04
CA ASP A 52 -7.69 48.15 9.73
C ASP A 52 -6.62 48.97 9.01
N ALA A 53 -5.50 48.31 8.67
CA ALA A 53 -4.47 48.92 7.87
C ALA A 53 -4.98 49.10 6.43
N PRO A 54 -4.71 50.25 5.77
CA PRO A 54 -5.07 50.43 4.37
C PRO A 54 -4.29 49.42 3.50
N VAL A 55 -5.02 48.46 2.94
CA VAL A 55 -4.46 47.44 2.04
C VAL A 55 -4.42 48.00 0.62
N ALA A 56 -3.32 47.73 -0.10
CA ALA A 56 -3.22 48.12 -1.50
C ALA A 56 -4.32 47.44 -2.35
N THR A 57 -4.91 48.15 -3.31
CA THR A 57 -5.99 47.62 -4.16
C THR A 57 -5.60 46.37 -4.96
N ASN A 58 -4.30 46.17 -5.19
CA ASN A 58 -3.74 45.01 -5.89
C ASN A 58 -3.19 43.92 -4.95
N PHE A 59 -3.44 44.00 -3.64
CA PHE A 59 -2.92 43.05 -2.66
C PHE A 59 -3.27 41.60 -3.00
N THR A 60 -4.56 41.32 -3.22
CA THR A 60 -5.03 39.97 -3.55
C THR A 60 -4.38 39.44 -4.83
N ALA A 61 -4.21 40.30 -5.84
CA ALA A 61 -3.52 39.92 -7.07
C ALA A 61 -2.04 39.58 -6.81
N GLY A 62 -1.35 40.36 -5.97
CA GLY A 62 0.03 40.11 -5.59
C GLY A 62 0.22 38.84 -4.75
N VAL A 63 -0.71 38.55 -3.83
CA VAL A 63 -0.69 37.31 -3.02
C VAL A 63 -0.92 36.09 -3.92
N LEU A 64 -1.96 36.10 -4.75
CA LEU A 64 -2.26 34.99 -5.65
C LEU A 64 -1.13 34.71 -6.63
N ASP A 65 -0.48 35.76 -7.14
CA ASP A 65 0.68 35.61 -8.02
C ASP A 65 1.89 35.03 -7.29
N LYS A 66 2.19 35.47 -6.05
CA LYS A 66 3.26 34.86 -5.24
C LYS A 66 3.00 33.39 -4.92
N VAL A 67 1.77 33.05 -4.54
CA VAL A 67 1.37 31.66 -4.26
C VAL A 67 1.55 30.81 -5.53
N ARG A 68 1.02 31.28 -6.66
CA ARG A 68 1.14 30.58 -7.94
C ARG A 68 2.60 30.36 -8.35
N ARG A 69 3.47 31.35 -8.16
CA ARG A 69 4.91 31.21 -8.45
C ARG A 69 5.56 30.17 -7.53
N ALA A 70 5.27 30.18 -6.24
CA ALA A 70 5.81 29.20 -5.29
C ALA A 70 5.36 27.76 -5.62
N GLU A 71 4.09 27.58 -5.97
CA GLU A 71 3.54 26.31 -6.44
C GLU A 71 4.20 25.84 -7.74
N ALA A 72 4.33 26.74 -8.71
CA ALA A 72 4.99 26.45 -9.98
C ALA A 72 6.46 26.03 -9.78
N THR A 73 7.19 26.67 -8.86
CA THR A 73 8.56 26.27 -8.50
C THR A 73 8.60 24.87 -7.88
N ARG A 74 7.71 24.55 -6.94
CA ARG A 74 7.62 23.19 -6.35
C ARG A 74 7.29 22.14 -7.40
N GLN A 75 6.35 22.43 -8.29
CA GLN A 75 5.95 21.52 -9.36
C GLN A 75 7.07 21.30 -10.38
N ALA A 76 7.81 22.36 -10.73
CA ALA A 76 8.98 22.28 -11.61
C ALA A 76 10.11 21.41 -11.02
N LEU A 77 10.38 21.52 -9.71
CA LEU A 77 11.36 20.70 -9.01
C LEU A 77 10.98 19.20 -9.03
N GLY A 78 9.71 18.90 -8.75
CA GLY A 78 9.19 17.53 -8.84
C GLY A 78 9.31 16.97 -10.26
N GLN A 79 8.81 17.69 -11.27
CA GLN A 79 8.89 17.32 -12.68
C GLN A 79 10.34 17.09 -13.16
N ALA A 80 11.27 17.93 -12.73
CA ALA A 80 12.68 17.79 -13.09
C ALA A 80 13.31 16.53 -12.49
N TRP A 81 12.93 16.16 -11.25
CA TRP A 81 13.39 14.93 -10.61
C TRP A 81 12.82 13.68 -11.29
N TRP A 82 11.52 13.66 -11.61
CA TRP A 82 10.91 12.57 -12.37
C TRP A 82 11.54 12.42 -13.76
N ARG A 83 11.81 13.51 -14.48
CA ARG A 83 12.52 13.46 -15.77
C ARG A 83 13.94 12.93 -15.65
N LYS A 84 14.66 13.25 -14.57
CA LYS A 84 15.98 12.67 -14.29
C LYS A 84 15.89 11.18 -13.99
N LEU A 85 14.86 10.72 -13.27
CA LEU A 85 14.66 9.29 -12.97
C LEU A 85 14.28 8.48 -14.23
N LEU A 86 13.59 9.10 -15.18
CA LEU A 86 13.31 8.53 -16.51
C LEU A 86 14.49 8.63 -17.49
N ALA A 87 15.60 9.26 -17.12
CA ALA A 87 16.77 9.39 -17.99
C ALA A 87 17.43 8.01 -18.24
N PRO A 88 18.03 7.81 -19.42
CA PRO A 88 18.57 6.51 -19.85
C PRO A 88 19.67 5.96 -18.94
N GLN A 89 20.29 6.79 -18.10
CA GLN A 89 21.27 6.41 -17.09
C GLN A 89 20.70 5.53 -15.96
N PHE A 90 19.38 5.54 -15.72
CA PHE A 90 18.72 4.73 -14.68
C PHE A 90 17.97 3.51 -15.24
N ARG A 91 18.18 3.17 -16.53
CA ARG A 91 17.64 1.96 -17.17
C ARG A 91 17.81 0.66 -16.37
N PRO A 92 18.95 0.34 -15.72
CA PRO A 92 19.06 -0.90 -14.97
C PRO A 92 18.12 -0.96 -13.76
N ILE A 93 17.90 0.17 -13.07
CA ILE A 93 16.96 0.26 -11.94
C ILE A 93 15.51 0.13 -12.43
N GLN A 94 15.19 0.70 -13.60
CA GLN A 94 13.87 0.56 -14.22
C GLN A 94 13.57 -0.89 -14.60
N ILE A 95 14.56 -1.61 -15.15
CA ILE A 95 14.43 -3.03 -15.51
C ILE A 95 14.25 -3.89 -14.25
N ALA A 96 15.03 -3.63 -13.19
CA ALA A 96 14.89 -4.34 -11.92
C ALA A 96 13.51 -4.11 -11.29
N ALA A 97 13.00 -2.87 -11.31
CA ALA A 97 11.67 -2.55 -10.82
C ALA A 97 10.55 -3.22 -11.63
N ALA A 98 10.67 -3.24 -12.96
CA ALA A 98 9.73 -3.94 -13.84
C ALA A 98 9.74 -5.46 -13.60
N ALA A 99 10.93 -6.05 -13.41
CA ALA A 99 11.07 -7.47 -13.10
C ALA A 99 10.46 -7.83 -11.73
N ALA A 100 10.65 -6.97 -10.71
CA ALA A 100 10.03 -7.15 -9.41
C ALA A 100 8.50 -7.07 -9.49
N LEU A 101 7.96 -6.10 -10.24
CA LEU A 101 6.53 -5.97 -10.47
C LEU A 101 5.96 -7.21 -11.19
N ALA A 102 6.67 -7.70 -12.21
CA ALA A 102 6.30 -8.91 -12.94
C ALA A 102 6.33 -10.17 -12.06
N MET A 103 7.31 -10.28 -11.15
CA MET A 103 7.36 -11.36 -10.15
C MET A 103 6.18 -11.33 -9.19
N VAL A 104 5.79 -10.15 -8.70
CA VAL A 104 4.65 -10.00 -7.78
C VAL A 104 3.35 -10.36 -8.50
N ILE A 105 3.13 -9.83 -9.70
CA ILE A 105 1.93 -10.13 -10.50
C ILE A 105 1.88 -11.62 -10.85
N GLY A 106 3.01 -12.21 -11.28
CA GLY A 106 3.11 -13.63 -11.58
C GLY A 106 2.87 -14.53 -10.36
N GLY A 107 3.41 -14.14 -9.19
CA GLY A 107 3.23 -14.88 -7.94
C GLY A 107 1.78 -14.87 -7.44
N VAL A 108 1.11 -13.72 -7.51
CA VAL A 108 -0.31 -13.58 -7.15
C VAL A 108 -1.21 -14.35 -8.12
N GLY A 109 -0.93 -14.29 -9.42
CA GLY A 109 -1.67 -15.06 -10.43
C GLY A 109 -1.54 -16.58 -10.23
N TYR A 110 -0.34 -17.06 -9.88
CA TYR A 110 -0.10 -18.48 -9.64
C TYR A 110 -0.83 -19.01 -8.41
N GLN A 111 -0.87 -18.25 -7.31
CA GLN A 111 -1.65 -18.63 -6.12
C GLN A 111 -3.15 -18.71 -6.41
N SER A 112 -3.69 -17.80 -7.23
CA SER A 112 -5.12 -17.79 -7.58
C SER A 112 -5.54 -19.03 -8.37
N HIS A 113 -4.69 -19.53 -9.27
CA HIS A 113 -4.93 -20.78 -10.00
C HIS A 113 -4.97 -22.01 -9.09
N LEU A 114 -4.09 -22.07 -8.08
CA LEU A 114 -4.05 -23.19 -7.13
C LEU A 114 -5.28 -23.25 -6.22
N ILE A 115 -5.82 -22.09 -5.83
CA ILE A 115 -7.03 -22.02 -5.01
C ILE A 115 -8.27 -22.38 -5.83
N SER A 116 -8.33 -21.97 -7.10
CA SER A 116 -9.45 -22.26 -7.99
C SER A 116 -9.60 -23.76 -8.28
N ASN A 117 -8.49 -24.48 -8.50
CA ASN A 117 -8.52 -25.94 -8.69
C ASN A 117 -9.04 -26.70 -7.45
N ARG A 118 -8.79 -26.19 -6.23
CA ARG A 118 -9.34 -26.79 -5.00
C ARG A 118 -10.84 -26.55 -4.86
N ALA A 119 -11.34 -25.41 -5.32
CA ALA A 119 -12.77 -25.13 -5.34
C ALA A 119 -13.52 -26.07 -6.31
N GLU A 120 -12.92 -26.37 -7.46
CA GLU A 120 -13.48 -27.30 -8.45
C GLU A 120 -13.45 -28.76 -7.97
N MET A 121 -12.36 -29.18 -7.28
CA MET A 121 -12.30 -30.50 -6.61
C MET A 121 -13.31 -30.62 -5.45
N ALA A 122 -13.57 -29.55 -4.69
CA ALA A 122 -14.58 -29.60 -3.63
C ALA A 122 -16.01 -29.73 -4.18
N ALA A 123 -16.29 -29.16 -5.36
CA ALA A 123 -17.57 -29.31 -6.04
C ALA A 123 -17.78 -30.74 -6.57
N SER A 124 -16.76 -31.36 -7.18
CA SER A 124 -16.86 -32.73 -7.69
C SER A 124 -16.90 -33.78 -6.57
N LEU A 125 -16.21 -33.56 -5.44
CA LEU A 125 -16.29 -34.44 -4.27
C LEU A 125 -17.68 -34.42 -3.60
N HIS A 126 -18.41 -33.31 -3.65
CA HIS A 126 -19.78 -33.24 -3.14
C HIS A 126 -20.76 -34.06 -4.01
N GLU A 127 -20.55 -34.06 -5.33
CA GLU A 127 -21.38 -34.82 -6.27
C GLU A 127 -21.13 -36.33 -6.16
N VAL A 128 -19.87 -36.77 -6.04
CA VAL A 128 -19.51 -38.19 -5.84
C VAL A 128 -19.96 -38.71 -4.47
N ALA A 129 -19.85 -37.91 -3.40
CA ALA A 129 -20.33 -38.30 -2.08
C ALA A 129 -21.85 -38.54 -2.07
N THR A 130 -22.61 -37.71 -2.80
CA THR A 130 -24.07 -37.85 -2.92
C THR A 130 -24.48 -39.11 -3.70
N ILE A 131 -23.68 -39.52 -4.70
CA ILE A 131 -23.92 -40.74 -5.49
C ILE A 131 -23.52 -42.00 -4.69
N ALA A 132 -22.41 -41.95 -3.94
CA ALA A 132 -21.94 -43.05 -3.11
C ALA A 132 -22.87 -43.36 -1.93
N GLU A 133 -23.58 -42.36 -1.40
CA GLU A 133 -24.57 -42.55 -0.34
C GLU A 133 -25.86 -43.25 -0.84
N MET A 134 -26.13 -43.22 -2.15
CA MET A 134 -27.40 -43.69 -2.72
C MET A 134 -27.37 -45.14 -3.28
N VAL A 135 -26.21 -45.74 -3.57
CA VAL A 135 -26.13 -47.12 -4.13
C VAL A 135 -24.89 -47.90 -3.64
N PRO A 136 -24.95 -48.58 -2.47
CA PRO A 136 -23.81 -49.33 -1.93
C PRO A 136 -23.42 -50.59 -2.73
N GLY A 137 -24.34 -51.15 -3.52
CA GLY A 137 -24.12 -52.42 -4.22
C GLY A 137 -23.28 -52.33 -5.50
N LEU A 138 -23.14 -51.14 -6.09
CA LEU A 138 -22.46 -50.98 -7.39
C LEU A 138 -20.92 -50.94 -7.28
N LEU A 139 -20.39 -50.69 -6.07
CA LEU A 139 -18.95 -50.60 -5.81
C LEU A 139 -18.29 -51.97 -5.65
N SER A 140 -19.04 -53.01 -5.27
CA SER A 140 -18.51 -54.39 -5.17
C SER A 140 -18.20 -55.01 -6.53
N ASP A 141 -18.93 -54.62 -7.59
CA ASP A 141 -18.68 -55.14 -8.94
C ASP A 141 -17.40 -54.57 -9.57
N PHE A 142 -16.97 -53.37 -9.15
CA PHE A 142 -15.70 -52.77 -9.61
C PHE A 142 -14.47 -53.46 -9.00
N GLU A 143 -14.52 -53.81 -7.72
CA GLU A 143 -13.43 -54.53 -7.04
C GLU A 143 -13.24 -55.94 -7.63
N ALA A 144 -14.32 -56.58 -8.09
CA ALA A 144 -14.27 -57.87 -8.77
C ALA A 144 -13.62 -57.78 -10.18
N ILE A 145 -13.83 -56.68 -10.92
CA ILE A 145 -13.23 -56.47 -12.24
C ILE A 145 -11.73 -56.17 -12.09
N GLU A 146 -11.32 -55.39 -11.09
CA GLU A 146 -9.91 -55.09 -10.82
C GLU A 146 -9.13 -56.33 -10.38
N ALA A 147 -9.75 -57.24 -9.62
CA ALA A 147 -9.14 -58.51 -9.22
C ALA A 147 -8.92 -59.49 -10.38
N ILE A 148 -9.74 -59.44 -11.44
CA ILE A 148 -9.59 -60.29 -12.63
C ILE A 148 -8.48 -59.76 -13.56
N GLU A 149 -8.30 -58.43 -13.65
CA GLU A 149 -7.27 -57.81 -14.48
C GLU A 149 -5.83 -58.06 -13.94
N GLN A 150 -5.69 -58.30 -12.63
CA GLN A 150 -4.39 -58.58 -12.00
C GLN A 150 -3.96 -60.07 -12.01
N ALA A 151 -4.80 -61.00 -12.49
CA ALA A 151 -4.61 -62.43 -12.28
C ALA A 151 -4.12 -63.25 -13.49
N ASP A 152 -3.64 -62.63 -14.59
CA ASP A 152 -2.95 -63.40 -15.66
C ASP A 152 -1.93 -62.56 -16.45
N PRO A 153 -0.60 -62.75 -16.26
CA PRO A 153 0.39 -62.27 -17.21
C PRO A 153 0.40 -63.22 -18.41
N ILE A 154 -0.09 -62.75 -19.57
CA ILE A 154 -0.02 -63.49 -20.85
C ILE A 154 1.38 -64.09 -21.01
N ASP A 155 1.47 -65.43 -20.94
CA ASP A 155 2.70 -66.21 -21.13
C ASP A 155 3.34 -65.87 -22.48
N GLU A 156 4.42 -65.09 -22.46
CA GLU A 156 5.17 -64.68 -23.65
C GLU A 156 5.74 -65.86 -24.45
N GLU A 157 5.85 -67.06 -23.84
CA GLU A 157 6.28 -68.28 -24.51
C GLU A 157 5.27 -68.80 -25.56
N LEU A 158 3.96 -68.58 -25.36
CA LEU A 158 2.92 -68.94 -26.33
C LEU A 158 2.91 -68.00 -27.54
N TRP A 159 3.31 -66.74 -27.36
CA TRP A 159 3.45 -65.76 -28.44
C TRP A 159 4.68 -66.03 -29.34
N ALA A 160 5.77 -66.58 -28.77
CA ALA A 160 6.98 -66.89 -29.52
C ALA A 160 6.84 -68.13 -30.42
N ALA A 161 5.98 -69.11 -30.07
CA ALA A 161 5.75 -70.32 -30.84
C ALA A 161 4.82 -70.14 -32.06
N LEU A 162 4.14 -68.98 -32.17
CA LEU A 162 3.22 -68.67 -33.28
C LEU A 162 3.87 -67.80 -34.38
N LYS A 163 5.20 -67.63 -34.36
CA LYS A 163 5.97 -66.94 -35.41
C LYS A 163 6.92 -67.91 -36.12
#